data_AF-A0A356AQE7-F1
#
_entry.id   AF-A0A356AQE7-F1
#
_cell.length_a   1.000
_cell.length_b   1.000
_cell.length_c   1.000
_cell.angle_alpha   90.00
_cell.angle_beta   90.00
_cell.angle_gamma   90.00
#
_symmetry.space_group_name_H-M   'P 1'
#
loop_
_entity.id
_entity.type
_entity.pdbx_description
1 polymer ?
#
loop_
_entity_poly.entity_id
_entity_poly.type
_entity_poly.pdbx_seq_one_letter_code
_entity_poly.pdbx_strand_id
1 'polypeptide(L)'
;MADQKIRLGIGFATGRKNFRKVLNTYIYSWKESRIPGAENVSLSLFVAYDVDYSNTQSTDYTNLNQEVVDVLDEIYFIGKKRILKKSQDLIRQGVMTEAEAKLVFGTGYAAKRNAVLYAALE
;
A
#
# COMPACT_ATOMS: atom_id res chain seq x y z
N MET A 1 4.26 13.70 28.98
CA MET A 1 4.85 13.65 27.62
C MET A 1 3.78 13.07 26.73
N ALA A 2 3.42 13.73 25.63
CA ALA A 2 2.39 13.19 24.73
C ALA A 2 2.90 11.85 24.19
N ASP A 3 2.13 10.79 24.40
CA ASP A 3 2.43 9.45 23.92
C ASP A 3 2.44 9.49 22.39
N GLN A 4 3.62 9.65 21.78
CA GLN A 4 3.74 9.77 20.34
C GLN A 4 3.51 8.40 19.72
N LYS A 5 2.25 8.13 19.32
CA LYS A 5 1.89 6.94 18.55
C LYS A 5 2.76 6.87 17.29
N ILE A 6 3.56 5.81 17.16
CA ILE A 6 4.40 5.57 15.98
C ILE A 6 3.48 5.13 14.84
N ARG A 7 3.52 5.82 13.69
CA ARG A 7 2.78 5.41 12.50
C ARG A 7 3.68 4.59 11.59
N LEU A 8 3.40 3.30 11.45
CA LEU A 8 4.17 2.37 10.65
C LEU A 8 3.36 1.92 9.42
N GLY A 9 3.92 2.12 8.23
CA GLY A 9 3.32 1.68 6.97
C GLY A 9 3.99 0.42 6.41
N ILE A 10 3.19 -0.59 6.06
CA ILE A 10 3.63 -1.77 5.30
C ILE A 10 3.21 -1.59 3.84
N GLY A 11 4.19 -1.57 2.93
CA GLY A 11 3.96 -1.35 1.50
C GLY A 11 4.18 -2.59 0.63
N PHE A 12 3.17 -2.98 -0.14
CA PHE A 12 3.25 -4.02 -1.18
C PHE A 12 3.11 -3.42 -2.58
N ALA A 13 4.14 -3.61 -3.41
CA ALA A 13 4.05 -3.44 -4.86
C ALA A 13 3.97 -4.83 -5.51
N THR A 14 2.78 -5.25 -5.96
CA THR A 14 2.57 -6.64 -6.35
C THR A 14 1.67 -6.81 -7.57
N GLY A 15 1.97 -7.81 -8.39
CA GLY A 15 1.04 -8.37 -9.36
C GLY A 15 0.56 -9.76 -8.98
N ARG A 16 1.08 -10.36 -7.89
CA ARG A 16 0.88 -11.76 -7.56
C ARG A 16 -0.06 -11.92 -6.37
N LYS A 17 -1.05 -12.81 -6.48
CA LYS A 17 -2.03 -13.13 -5.42
C LYS A 17 -1.39 -13.62 -4.12
N ASN A 18 -0.22 -14.26 -4.24
CA ASN A 18 0.53 -14.84 -3.11
C ASN A 18 1.10 -13.79 -2.14
N PHE A 19 1.03 -12.49 -2.43
CA PHE A 19 1.43 -11.45 -1.47
C PHE A 19 0.66 -11.58 -0.15
N ARG A 20 -0.59 -12.07 -0.19
CA ARG A 20 -1.40 -12.34 1.01
C ARG A 20 -0.72 -13.30 1.96
N LYS A 21 0.00 -14.31 1.46
CA LYS A 21 0.76 -15.24 2.31
C LYS A 21 1.87 -14.50 3.07
N VAL A 22 2.59 -13.60 2.40
CA VAL A 22 3.65 -12.78 2.99
C VAL A 22 3.07 -11.81 4.03
N LEU A 23 1.98 -11.12 3.68
CA LEU A 23 1.26 -10.23 4.60
C LEU A 23 0.82 -10.99 5.86
N ASN A 24 0.19 -12.15 5.69
CA ASN A 24 -0.24 -12.98 6.82
C ASN A 24 0.95 -13.35 7.72
N THR A 25 2.08 -13.78 7.14
CA THR A 25 3.28 -14.11 7.92
C THR A 25 3.78 -12.91 8.73
N TYR A 26 3.83 -11.71 8.16
CA TYR A 26 4.24 -10.50 8.89
C TYR A 26 3.27 -10.16 10.03
N ILE A 27 1.97 -10.28 9.80
CA ILE A 27 0.96 -9.95 10.80
C ILE A 27 0.94 -10.98 11.94
N TYR A 28 1.04 -12.28 11.64
CA TYR A 28 1.15 -13.31 12.67
C TYR A 28 2.43 -13.16 13.49
N SER A 29 3.56 -12.88 12.83
CA SER A 29 4.81 -12.57 13.54
C SER A 29 4.70 -11.34 14.42
N TRP A 30 4.03 -10.27 13.95
CA TRP A 30 3.75 -9.07 14.75
C TRP A 30 2.96 -9.41 16.01
N LYS A 31 1.87 -10.17 15.90
CA LYS A 31 1.03 -10.60 17.04
C LYS A 31 1.80 -11.45 18.06
N GLU A 32 2.69 -12.32 17.58
CA GLU A 32 3.45 -13.24 18.45
C GLU A 32 4.67 -12.59 19.11
N SER A 33 5.25 -11.57 18.46
CA SER A 33 6.54 -10.99 18.85
C SER A 33 6.58 -10.33 20.24
N ARG A 34 5.42 -10.02 20.84
CA ARG A 34 5.28 -9.35 22.16
C ARG A 34 6.25 -8.18 22.33
N ILE A 35 6.46 -7.41 21.26
CA ILE A 35 7.36 -6.26 21.26
C ILE A 35 6.83 -5.24 22.30
N PRO A 36 7.62 -4.85 23.30
CA PRO A 36 7.23 -3.80 24.24
C PRO A 36 6.90 -2.50 23.48
N GLY A 37 5.75 -1.89 23.76
CA GLY A 37 5.31 -0.67 23.08
C GLY A 37 4.65 -0.88 21.72
N ALA A 38 4.37 -2.14 21.33
CA ALA A 38 3.59 -2.43 20.12
C ALA A 38 2.18 -1.81 20.16
N GLU A 39 1.60 -1.65 21.35
CA GLU A 39 0.36 -0.94 21.62
C GLU A 39 0.40 0.54 21.20
N ASN A 40 1.60 1.13 21.15
CA ASN A 40 1.82 2.52 20.74
C ASN A 40 2.12 2.63 19.23
N VAL A 41 2.01 1.55 18.46
CA VAL A 41 2.22 1.55 17.02
C VAL A 41 0.87 1.49 16.31
N SER A 42 0.64 2.44 15.41
CA SER A 42 -0.43 2.39 14.43
C SER A 42 0.08 1.72 13.17
N LEU A 43 -0.60 0.68 12.68
CA LEU A 43 -0.17 -0.11 11.53
C LEU A 43 -1.08 0.14 10.33
N SER A 44 -0.52 0.67 9.24
CA SER A 44 -1.23 0.92 7.99
C SER A 44 -0.70 0.03 6.87
N LEU A 45 -1.58 -0.52 6.04
CA LEU A 45 -1.24 -1.34 4.88
C LEU A 45 -1.47 -0.58 3.58
N PHE A 46 -0.50 -0.58 2.67
CA PHE A 46 -0.59 0.01 1.35
C PHE A 46 -0.32 -1.08 0.30
N VAL A 47 -1.27 -1.34 -0.59
CA VAL A 47 -1.16 -2.37 -1.63
C VAL A 47 -1.33 -1.75 -3.01
N ALA A 48 -0.22 -1.47 -3.67
CA ALA A 48 -0.19 -1.14 -5.09
C ALA A 48 -0.21 -2.41 -5.94
N TYR A 49 -1.39 -2.74 -6.45
CA TYR A 49 -1.64 -3.99 -7.16
C TYR A 49 -1.81 -3.80 -8.67
N ASP A 50 -1.49 -4.86 -9.41
CA ASP A 50 -1.59 -4.90 -10.86
C ASP A 50 -2.25 -6.18 -11.33
N VAL A 51 -3.44 -6.00 -11.89
CA VAL A 51 -4.28 -7.08 -12.43
C VAL A 51 -3.74 -7.65 -13.74
N ASP A 52 -3.03 -6.81 -14.51
CA ASP A 52 -2.53 -7.16 -15.84
C ASP A 52 -1.31 -8.10 -15.74
N TYR A 53 -0.61 -8.12 -14.59
CA TYR A 53 0.63 -8.88 -14.39
C TYR A 53 0.45 -10.41 -14.47
N SER A 54 -0.62 -10.93 -13.87
CA SER A 54 -0.89 -12.38 -13.86
C SER A 54 -2.38 -12.70 -13.98
N ASN A 55 -3.08 -11.89 -14.78
CA ASN A 55 -4.50 -12.01 -15.09
C ASN A 55 -5.37 -12.26 -13.85
N THR A 56 -5.24 -11.36 -12.87
CA THR A 56 -5.93 -11.42 -11.59
C THR A 56 -7.07 -10.40 -11.57
N GLN A 57 -7.87 -10.39 -10.50
CA GLN A 57 -8.94 -9.42 -10.29
C GLN A 57 -8.65 -8.58 -9.05
N SER A 58 -9.31 -7.42 -8.90
CA SER A 58 -9.09 -6.56 -7.72
C SER A 58 -9.35 -7.29 -6.41
N THR A 59 -10.35 -8.17 -6.38
CA THR A 59 -10.70 -8.99 -5.21
C THR A 59 -9.59 -9.95 -4.78
N ASP A 60 -8.68 -10.33 -5.66
CA ASP A 60 -7.50 -11.13 -5.29
C ASP A 60 -6.54 -10.36 -4.37
N TYR A 61 -6.66 -9.03 -4.33
CA TYR A 61 -5.84 -8.14 -3.48
C TYR A 61 -6.64 -7.52 -2.35
N THR A 62 -7.92 -7.19 -2.57
CA THR A 62 -8.74 -6.49 -1.57
C THR A 62 -9.42 -7.42 -0.58
N ASN A 63 -9.62 -8.70 -0.93
CA ASN A 63 -10.25 -9.67 -0.03
C ASN A 63 -9.19 -10.29 0.92
N LEU A 64 -8.93 -9.58 2.01
CA LEU A 64 -8.01 -9.97 3.08
C LEU A 64 -8.74 -10.79 4.16
N ASN A 65 -7.98 -11.60 4.91
CA ASN A 65 -8.54 -12.32 6.08
C ASN A 65 -8.92 -11.31 7.17
N GLN A 66 -10.07 -11.49 7.82
CA GLN A 66 -10.54 -10.61 8.90
C GLN A 66 -9.51 -10.50 10.03
N GLU A 67 -8.86 -11.61 10.42
CA GLU A 67 -7.82 -11.59 11.46
C GLU A 67 -6.63 -10.67 11.14
N VAL A 68 -6.37 -10.44 9.86
CA VAL A 68 -5.33 -9.53 9.38
C VAL A 68 -5.82 -8.09 9.39
N VAL A 69 -7.07 -7.89 8.97
CA VAL A 69 -7.73 -6.58 8.98
C VAL A 69 -7.82 -6.04 10.40
N ASP A 70 -8.14 -6.88 11.39
CA ASP A 70 -8.30 -6.48 12.79
C ASP A 70 -7.01 -5.96 13.44
N VAL A 71 -5.85 -6.22 12.85
CA VAL A 71 -4.54 -5.73 13.33
C VAL A 71 -4.17 -4.38 12.70
N LEU A 72 -4.76 -4.04 11.56
CA LEU A 72 -4.41 -2.86 10.78
C LEU A 72 -5.37 -1.71 11.12
N ASP A 73 -4.85 -0.52 11.41
CA ASP A 73 -5.67 0.67 11.60
C ASP A 73 -6.21 1.19 10.26
N GLU A 74 -5.41 1.12 9.19
CA GLU A 74 -5.77 1.64 7.88
C GLU A 74 -5.30 0.73 6.75
N ILE A 75 -6.09 0.65 5.67
CA ILE A 75 -5.77 -0.16 4.49
C ILE A 75 -6.05 0.62 3.22
N TYR A 76 -5.01 0.76 2.38
CA TYR A 76 -5.05 1.49 1.13
C TYR A 76 -4.78 0.56 -0.05
N PHE A 77 -5.81 0.34 -0.86
CA PHE A 77 -5.68 -0.35 -2.14
C PHE A 77 -5.43 0.66 -3.26
N ILE A 78 -4.36 0.45 -4.02
CA ILE A 78 -3.86 1.37 -5.04
C ILE A 78 -3.82 0.65 -6.38
N GLY A 79 -4.97 0.65 -7.07
CA GLY A 79 -5.08 0.10 -8.41
C GLY A 79 -4.79 1.12 -9.51
N LYS A 80 -4.63 0.64 -10.75
CA LYS A 80 -4.36 1.44 -11.96
C LYS A 80 -5.26 2.67 -12.12
N LYS A 81 -6.57 2.54 -11.85
CA LYS A 81 -7.53 3.65 -11.94
C LYS A 81 -7.22 4.78 -10.95
N ARG A 82 -6.85 4.45 -9.72
CA ARG A 82 -6.52 5.43 -8.67
C ARG A 82 -5.23 6.18 -9.03
N ILE A 83 -4.20 5.45 -9.48
CA ILE A 83 -2.92 6.03 -9.92
C ILE A 83 -3.14 6.99 -11.10
N LEU A 84 -3.92 6.57 -12.10
CA LEU A 84 -4.20 7.40 -13.27
C LEU A 84 -4.93 8.69 -12.89
N LYS A 85 -5.99 8.59 -12.09
CA LYS A 85 -6.72 9.76 -11.60
C LYS A 85 -5.78 10.72 -10.86
N LYS A 86 -4.96 10.19 -9.95
CA LYS A 86 -4.07 11.00 -9.13
C LYS A 86 -2.98 11.70 -9.96
N SER A 87 -2.40 10.97 -10.91
CA SER A 87 -1.44 11.50 -11.88
C SER A 87 -2.05 12.67 -12.68
N GLN A 88 -3.28 12.49 -13.20
CA GLN A 88 -4.00 13.56 -13.91
C GLN A 88 -4.31 14.76 -13.00
N ASP A 89 -4.71 14.52 -11.75
CA ASP A 89 -4.98 15.59 -10.78
C ASP A 89 -3.71 16.45 -10.54
N LEU A 90 -2.55 15.81 -10.37
CA LEU A 90 -1.27 16.49 -10.16
C LEU A 90 -0.80 17.27 -11.40
N ILE A 91 -1.02 16.74 -12.60
CA ILE A 91 -0.74 17.44 -13.86
C ILE A 91 -1.63 18.69 -13.98
N ARG A 92 -2.94 18.56 -13.73
CA ARG A 92 -3.88 19.69 -13.79
C ARG A 92 -3.55 20.79 -12.78
N GLN A 93 -2.98 20.42 -11.64
CA GLN A 93 -2.55 21.37 -10.61
C GLN A 93 -1.19 22.01 -10.91
N GLY A 94 -0.50 21.60 -11.98
CA GLY A 94 0.83 22.09 -12.34
C GLY A 94 1.94 21.58 -11.43
N VAL A 95 1.69 20.52 -10.64
CA VAL A 95 2.69 19.94 -9.72
C VAL A 95 3.72 19.10 -10.48
N MET A 96 3.33 18.51 -11.60
CA MET A 96 4.22 17.73 -12.48
C MET A 96 3.78 17.81 -13.93
N THR A 97 4.73 17.66 -14.84
CA THR A 97 4.49 17.48 -16.28
C THR A 97 4.03 16.05 -16.59
N GLU A 98 3.48 15.82 -17.78
CA GLU A 98 3.14 14.48 -18.25
C GLU A 98 4.35 13.53 -18.28
N ALA A 99 5.53 14.05 -18.63
CA ALA A 99 6.77 13.28 -18.68
C ALA A 99 7.20 12.82 -17.28
N GLU A 100 7.16 13.71 -16.30
CA GLU A 100 7.45 13.39 -14.89
C GLU A 100 6.42 12.42 -14.32
N ALA A 101 5.13 12.64 -14.62
CA ALA A 101 4.07 11.76 -14.19
C ALA A 101 4.25 10.33 -14.74
N LYS A 102 4.71 10.20 -15.99
CA LYS A 102 5.05 8.90 -16.59
C LYS A 102 6.29 8.26 -15.93
N LEU A 103 7.28 9.05 -15.52
CA LEU A 103 8.46 8.57 -14.80
C LEU A 103 8.10 8.08 -13.38
N VAL A 104 7.24 8.81 -12.67
CA VAL A 104 6.88 8.51 -11.27
C VAL A 104 5.81 7.42 -11.19
N PHE A 105 4.74 7.55 -11.97
CA PHE A 105 3.51 6.75 -11.88
C PHE A 105 3.24 5.90 -13.14
N GLY A 106 4.26 5.65 -13.96
CA GLY A 106 4.17 4.82 -15.15
C GLY A 106 3.87 3.35 -14.86
N THR A 107 4.52 2.45 -15.59
CA THR A 107 4.27 1.01 -15.49
C THR A 107 5.36 0.28 -14.72
N GLY A 108 5.08 -0.98 -14.37
CA GLY A 108 6.05 -1.86 -13.73
C GLY A 108 6.18 -1.68 -12.22
N TYR A 109 7.19 -2.33 -11.64
CA TYR A 109 7.37 -2.43 -10.19
C TYR A 109 7.79 -1.10 -9.55
N ALA A 110 8.71 -0.36 -10.19
CA ALA A 110 9.20 0.92 -9.68
C ALA A 110 8.08 1.95 -9.49
N ALA A 111 7.22 2.11 -10.51
CA ALA A 111 6.07 3.01 -10.44
C ALA A 111 5.09 2.64 -9.32
N LYS A 112 4.86 1.34 -9.08
CA LYS A 112 4.01 0.89 -7.96
C LYS A 112 4.63 1.21 -6.60
N ARG A 113 5.95 1.07 -6.47
CA ARG A 113 6.67 1.46 -5.25
C ARG A 113 6.54 2.96 -4.98
N ASN A 114 6.64 3.78 -6.02
CA ASN A 114 6.40 5.22 -5.93
C ASN A 114 4.95 5.53 -5.55
N ALA A 115 3.98 4.80 -6.10
CA ALA A 115 2.57 4.95 -5.76
C ALA A 115 2.29 4.63 -4.28
N VAL A 116 2.92 3.58 -3.73
CA VAL A 116 2.87 3.28 -2.29
C VAL A 116 3.44 4.44 -1.47
N LEU A 117 4.64 4.90 -1.82
CA LEU A 117 5.29 5.99 -1.08
C LEU A 117 4.46 7.26 -1.11
N TYR A 118 3.98 7.65 -2.30
CA TYR A 118 3.16 8.83 -2.46
C TYR A 118 1.86 8.73 -1.66
N ALA A 119 1.16 7.59 -1.70
CA ALA A 119 -0.07 7.39 -0.93
C ALA A 119 0.14 7.43 0.59
N ALA A 120 1.36 7.14 1.08
CA ALA A 120 1.70 7.23 2.50
C ALA A 120 2.02 8.67 2.96
N LEU A 121 2.22 9.60 2.02
CA LEU A 121 2.42 11.02 2.31
C LEU A 121 1.11 11.82 2.32
N GLU A 122 0.01 11.22 1.85
CA GLU A 122 -1.33 11.81 1.85
C GLU A 122 -2.06 11.58 3.17
#